data_AF-A0A829Q8Y7-F1
#
_entry.id   AF-A0A829Q8Y7-F1
#
_cell.length_a   1.000
_cell.length_b   1.000
_cell.length_c   1.000
_cell.angle_alpha   90.00
_cell.angle_beta   90.00
_cell.angle_gamma   90.00
#
_symmetry.space_group_name_H-M   'P 1'
#
loop_
_entity.id
_entity.type
_entity.pdbx_description
1 polymer ?
#
loop_
_entity_poly.entity_id
_entity_poly.type
_entity_poly.pdbx_seq_one_letter_code
_entity_poly.pdbx_strand_id
1 'polypeptide(L)'
;MSRVQLALNVDDLDEAIQFYSKLFSAEPAKRKPGYANFAIDEPPLKLVLLENPGHGGTINHLGVQVESSEQVHSEIARLTDAGMFTEEQIGTTCCFATQDKVWVTAPDAEKWEIYTVLADSETFGTTPELLGQGEACACDHAEAIDTDDSAHGARPAEATPSCCATR
;
A
#
# COMPACT_ATOMS: atom_id res chain seq x y z
N MET A 1 4.07 24.87 2.36
CA MET A 1 4.09 24.20 3.66
C MET A 1 3.90 22.70 3.49
N SER A 2 4.87 21.92 3.97
CA SER A 2 4.77 20.47 4.03
C SER A 2 3.82 20.01 5.15
N ARG A 3 3.34 18.78 5.07
CA ARG A 3 2.52 18.14 6.10
C ARG A 3 2.99 16.71 6.37
N VAL A 4 2.77 16.23 7.59
CA VAL A 4 3.04 14.83 7.94
C VAL A 4 2.00 13.95 7.26
N GLN A 5 2.42 12.78 6.78
CA GLN A 5 1.54 11.68 6.42
C GLN A 5 1.54 10.62 7.51
N LEU A 6 0.34 10.19 7.89
CA LEU A 6 0.12 9.02 8.72
C LEU A 6 -0.70 8.01 7.91
N ALA A 7 -0.09 6.90 7.53
CA ALA A 7 -0.79 5.79 6.88
C ALA A 7 -1.04 4.68 7.90
N LEU A 8 -2.31 4.27 8.04
CA LEU A 8 -2.75 3.28 9.01
C LEU A 8 -3.40 2.09 8.30
N ASN A 9 -3.12 0.89 8.81
CA ASN A 9 -3.93 -0.28 8.53
C ASN A 9 -5.19 -0.25 9.41
N VAL A 10 -6.35 -0.48 8.82
CA VAL A 10 -7.64 -0.52 9.52
C VAL A 10 -8.38 -1.81 9.19
N ASP A 11 -9.10 -2.38 10.14
CA ASP A 11 -9.85 -3.63 9.90
C ASP A 11 -11.08 -3.40 9.03
N ASP A 12 -11.83 -2.34 9.34
CA ASP A 12 -13.02 -1.91 8.62
C ASP A 12 -12.84 -0.45 8.18
N LEU A 13 -12.81 -0.23 6.87
CA LEU A 13 -12.58 1.10 6.32
C LEU A 13 -13.73 2.07 6.63
N ASP A 14 -14.98 1.59 6.63
CA ASP A 14 -16.15 2.44 6.78
C ASP A 14 -16.32 2.89 8.23
N GLU A 15 -16.01 2.02 9.19
CA GLU A 15 -15.91 2.38 10.61
C GLU A 15 -14.79 3.39 10.84
N ALA A 16 -13.61 3.14 10.26
CA ALA A 16 -12.47 4.05 10.39
C ALA A 16 -12.76 5.43 9.79
N ILE A 17 -13.38 5.51 8.61
CA ILE A 17 -13.80 6.78 8.00
C ILE A 17 -14.73 7.53 8.95
N GLN A 18 -15.76 6.87 9.49
CA GLN A 18 -16.70 7.53 10.42
C GLN A 18 -16.01 8.07 11.67
N PHE A 19 -15.03 7.34 12.21
CA PHE A 19 -14.25 7.78 13.35
C PHE A 19 -13.39 9.01 13.01
N TYR A 20 -12.59 8.94 11.95
CA TYR A 20 -11.68 10.02 11.59
C TYR A 20 -12.39 11.27 11.06
N SER A 21 -13.54 11.11 10.40
CA SER A 21 -14.37 12.26 10.03
C SER A 21 -14.83 13.05 11.24
N LYS A 22 -15.19 12.37 12.34
CA LYS A 22 -15.56 13.04 13.60
C LYS A 22 -14.35 13.64 14.30
N LEU A 23 -13.23 12.90 14.36
CA LEU A 23 -12.03 13.34 15.06
C LEU A 23 -11.47 14.63 14.46
N PHE A 24 -11.40 14.72 13.13
CA PHE A 24 -10.82 15.87 12.43
C PHE A 24 -11.86 16.84 11.88
N SER A 25 -13.16 16.58 12.08
CA SER A 25 -14.24 17.39 11.53
C SER A 25 -14.10 17.64 10.01
N ALA A 26 -13.73 16.58 9.28
CA ALA A 26 -13.43 16.63 7.85
C ALA A 26 -13.97 15.38 7.15
N GLU A 27 -14.25 15.46 5.85
CA GLU A 27 -14.59 14.27 5.06
C GLU A 27 -13.36 13.74 4.30
N PRO A 28 -13.34 12.46 3.87
CA PRO A 28 -12.27 11.95 3.03
C PRO A 28 -12.14 12.76 1.75
N ALA A 29 -10.91 13.18 1.43
CA ALA A 29 -10.60 13.82 0.16
C ALA A 29 -10.63 12.82 -1.01
N LYS A 30 -10.38 11.54 -0.73
CA LYS A 30 -10.52 10.45 -1.70
C LYS A 30 -10.98 9.17 -1.00
N ARG A 31 -11.89 8.44 -1.65
CA ARG A 31 -12.34 7.10 -1.25
C ARG A 31 -12.35 6.17 -2.45
N LYS A 32 -11.85 4.95 -2.26
CA LYS A 32 -11.85 3.82 -3.21
C LYS A 32 -12.05 2.52 -2.39
N PRO A 33 -12.39 1.38 -3.00
CA PRO A 33 -12.42 0.11 -2.27
C PRO A 33 -11.08 -0.14 -1.55
N GLY A 34 -11.14 -0.45 -0.25
CA GLY A 34 -9.96 -0.69 0.60
C GLY A 34 -9.05 0.52 0.88
N TYR A 35 -9.43 1.73 0.46
CA TYR A 35 -8.60 2.93 0.61
C TYR A 35 -9.40 4.21 0.85
N ALA A 36 -8.95 5.01 1.81
CA ALA A 36 -9.37 6.40 1.92
C ALA A 36 -8.21 7.32 2.32
N ASN A 37 -8.30 8.59 1.99
CA ASN A 37 -7.42 9.58 2.57
C ASN A 37 -8.15 10.88 2.93
N PHE A 38 -7.61 11.58 3.90
CA PHE A 38 -8.05 12.90 4.32
C PHE A 38 -6.89 13.89 4.12
N ALA A 39 -7.25 15.11 3.71
CA ALA A 39 -6.35 16.25 3.74
C ALA A 39 -6.85 17.20 4.82
N ILE A 40 -6.17 17.21 5.97
CA ILE A 40 -6.50 18.07 7.11
C ILE A 40 -5.58 19.28 7.07
N ASP A 41 -6.16 20.47 7.19
CA ASP A 41 -5.41 21.73 7.13
C ASP A 41 -4.89 22.16 8.51
N GLU A 42 -5.66 21.94 9.58
CA GLU A 42 -5.27 22.27 10.94
C GLU A 42 -5.66 21.15 11.93
N PRO A 43 -4.68 20.38 12.46
CA PRO A 43 -3.26 20.43 12.13
C PRO A 43 -2.97 19.94 10.69
N PRO A 44 -1.92 20.44 10.01
CA PRO A 44 -1.55 19.96 8.68
C PRO A 44 -1.22 18.46 8.70
N LEU A 45 -2.11 17.65 8.15
CA LEU A 45 -2.00 16.19 8.15
C LEU A 45 -2.57 15.60 6.86
N LYS A 46 -1.83 14.65 6.29
CA LYS A 46 -2.32 13.70 5.31
C LYS A 46 -2.60 12.38 6.02
N LEU A 47 -3.87 12.07 6.27
CA LEU A 47 -4.24 10.77 6.84
C LEU A 47 -4.56 9.81 5.71
N VAL A 48 -3.98 8.62 5.71
CA VAL A 48 -4.25 7.55 4.75
C VAL A 48 -4.73 6.32 5.51
N LEU A 49 -5.86 5.76 5.09
CA LEU A 49 -6.46 4.55 5.65
C LEU A 49 -6.40 3.45 4.60
N LEU A 50 -5.79 2.34 4.96
CA LEU A 50 -5.64 1.14 4.13
C LEU A 50 -6.38 0.01 4.84
N GLU A 51 -7.40 -0.54 4.19
CA GLU A 51 -8.14 -1.67 4.75
C GLU A 51 -7.27 -2.93 4.73
N ASN A 52 -7.15 -3.57 5.88
CA ASN A 52 -6.39 -4.79 6.09
C ASN A 52 -7.07 -5.64 7.18
N PRO A 53 -8.13 -6.38 6.82
CA PRO A 53 -8.97 -7.09 7.79
C PRO A 53 -8.17 -8.11 8.61
N GLY A 54 -8.29 -8.02 9.94
CA GLY A 54 -7.57 -8.86 10.91
C GLY A 54 -6.19 -8.32 11.30
N HIS A 55 -5.74 -7.22 10.70
CA HIS A 55 -4.44 -6.60 10.91
C HIS A 55 -4.51 -5.07 11.12
N GLY A 56 -5.71 -4.56 11.44
CA GLY A 56 -5.97 -3.16 11.73
C GLY A 56 -5.29 -2.64 13.01
N GLY A 57 -5.27 -1.32 13.17
CA GLY A 57 -4.73 -0.65 14.35
C GLY A 57 -3.20 -0.50 14.35
N THR A 58 -2.55 -0.80 13.23
CA THR A 58 -1.10 -0.69 13.06
C THR A 58 -0.70 0.47 12.16
N ILE A 59 0.49 1.02 12.37
CA ILE A 59 1.10 1.95 11.41
C ILE A 59 1.46 1.14 10.16
N ASN A 60 1.01 1.61 9.00
CA ASN A 60 1.44 1.06 7.71
C ASN A 60 2.78 1.67 7.29
N HIS A 61 2.84 3.00 7.21
CA HIS A 61 4.07 3.77 7.01
C HIS A 61 3.84 5.25 7.36
N LEU A 62 4.92 6.03 7.37
CA LEU A 62 4.93 7.45 7.67
C LEU A 62 5.43 8.23 6.46
N GLY A 63 5.16 9.55 6.44
CA GLY A 63 5.77 10.37 5.42
C GLY A 63 5.72 11.87 5.67
N VAL A 64 6.33 12.60 4.74
CA VAL A 64 6.29 14.05 4.66
C VAL A 64 5.86 14.41 3.24
N GLN A 65 4.64 14.92 3.11
CA GLN A 65 4.15 15.46 1.86
C GLN A 65 4.72 16.87 1.67
N VAL A 66 5.52 17.06 0.64
CA VAL A 66 6.12 18.34 0.22
C VAL A 66 5.37 18.93 -0.97
N GLU A 67 5.65 20.18 -1.32
CA GLU A 67 4.85 20.94 -2.30
C GLU A 67 5.26 20.68 -3.75
N SER A 68 6.50 20.27 -4.01
CA SER A 68 7.02 20.14 -5.37
C SER A 68 8.03 19.02 -5.52
N SER A 69 8.21 18.58 -6.75
CA SER A 69 9.26 17.63 -7.15
C SER A 69 10.65 18.14 -6.78
N GLU A 70 10.88 19.44 -6.95
CA GLU A 70 12.16 20.08 -6.60
C GLU A 70 12.51 19.88 -5.12
N GLN A 71 11.50 19.95 -4.23
CA GLN A 71 11.69 19.64 -2.81
C GLN A 71 12.01 18.16 -2.59
N VAL A 72 11.35 17.23 -3.31
CA VAL A 72 11.69 15.79 -3.24
C VAL A 72 13.13 15.55 -3.69
N HIS A 73 13.56 16.12 -4.82
CA HIS A 73 14.93 15.99 -5.32
C HIS A 73 15.97 16.60 -4.36
N SER A 74 15.65 17.73 -3.72
CA SER A 74 16.51 18.32 -2.69
C SER A 74 16.67 17.40 -1.49
N GLU A 75 15.59 16.73 -1.06
CA GLU A 75 15.63 15.79 0.06
C GLU A 75 16.37 14.50 -0.29
N ILE A 76 16.24 13.99 -1.52
CA ILE A 76 17.04 12.89 -2.05
C ILE A 76 18.53 13.19 -1.93
N ALA A 77 18.96 14.35 -2.42
CA ALA A 77 20.36 14.77 -2.36
C ALA A 77 20.86 14.85 -0.90
N ARG A 78 20.08 15.51 -0.03
CA ARG A 78 20.41 15.66 1.39
C ARG A 78 20.54 14.31 2.12
N LEU A 79 19.62 13.37 1.86
CA LEU A 79 19.62 12.04 2.49
C LEU A 79 20.79 11.18 1.98
N THR A 80 21.09 11.25 0.68
CA THR A 80 22.25 10.58 0.07
C THR A 80 23.56 11.10 0.67
N ASP A 81 23.72 12.42 0.78
CA ASP A 81 24.90 13.06 1.40
C ASP A 81 25.06 12.68 2.88
N ALA A 82 23.94 12.38 3.56
CA ALA A 82 23.93 11.88 4.94
C ALA A 82 24.23 10.37 5.06
N GLY A 83 24.46 9.68 3.94
CA GLY A 83 24.75 8.24 3.92
C GLY A 83 23.53 7.35 4.18
N MET A 84 22.31 7.87 4.01
CA MET A 84 21.09 7.08 4.13
C MET A 84 20.82 6.33 2.82
N PHE A 85 20.50 5.04 2.92
CA PHE A 85 20.07 4.27 1.75
C PHE A 85 18.66 4.72 1.36
N THR A 86 18.53 5.28 0.16
CA THR A 86 17.29 5.82 -0.39
C THR A 86 16.81 4.98 -1.56
N GLU A 87 15.50 4.70 -1.60
CA GLU A 87 14.86 4.13 -2.79
C GLU A 87 14.03 5.23 -3.47
N GLU A 88 14.47 5.66 -4.65
CA GLU A 88 13.84 6.73 -5.42
C GLU A 88 12.76 6.21 -6.37
N GLN A 89 11.64 6.92 -6.45
CA GLN A 89 10.52 6.66 -7.36
C GLN A 89 10.06 7.98 -7.96
N ILE A 90 10.49 8.25 -9.19
CA ILE A 90 10.18 9.50 -9.91
C ILE A 90 9.09 9.22 -10.96
N GLY A 91 8.05 10.05 -10.99
CA GLY A 91 6.93 9.93 -11.92
C GLY A 91 6.16 8.62 -11.81
N THR A 92 6.21 7.95 -10.66
CA THR A 92 5.65 6.61 -10.47
C THR A 92 4.25 6.71 -9.88
N THR A 93 3.31 5.90 -10.38
CA THR A 93 1.99 5.77 -9.76
C THR A 93 2.08 4.83 -8.57
N CYS A 94 1.72 5.32 -7.38
CA CYS A 94 1.61 4.55 -6.15
C CYS A 94 0.22 4.78 -5.56
N CYS A 95 -0.48 3.70 -5.20
CA CYS A 95 -1.90 3.76 -4.85
C CYS A 95 -2.68 4.48 -5.98
N PHE A 96 -3.40 5.55 -5.69
CA PHE A 96 -4.22 6.29 -6.65
C PHE A 96 -3.65 7.67 -7.00
N ALA A 97 -2.32 7.80 -7.06
CA ALA A 97 -1.65 9.04 -7.44
C ALA A 97 -0.31 8.77 -8.14
N THR A 98 0.01 9.61 -9.12
CA THR A 98 1.38 9.72 -9.67
C THR A 98 2.18 10.67 -8.78
N GLN A 99 3.37 10.23 -8.39
CA GLN A 99 4.18 10.89 -7.37
C GLN A 99 5.66 10.89 -7.74
N ASP A 100 6.36 11.90 -7.24
CA ASP A 100 7.79 11.81 -7.00
C ASP A 100 8.00 11.51 -5.52
N LYS A 101 8.86 10.55 -5.22
CA LYS A 101 9.03 10.01 -3.89
C LYS A 101 10.42 9.47 -3.65
N VAL A 102 10.87 9.57 -2.40
CA VAL A 102 11.98 8.81 -1.87
C VAL A 102 11.56 8.07 -0.61
N TRP A 103 11.98 6.82 -0.48
CA TRP A 103 11.81 6.01 0.72
C TRP A 103 13.10 5.89 1.51
N VAL A 104 12.98 5.91 2.83
CA VAL A 104 14.02 5.49 3.78
C VAL A 104 13.41 4.56 4.81
N THR A 105 14.21 3.62 5.30
CA THR A 105 13.82 2.72 6.40
C THR A 105 14.56 3.14 7.65
N ALA A 106 13.82 3.36 8.73
CA ALA A 106 14.37 3.71 10.02
C ALA A 106 14.94 2.47 10.76
N PRO A 107 15.70 2.66 11.85
CA PRO A 107 16.38 1.56 12.54
C PRO A 107 15.46 0.44 13.03
N ASP A 108 14.22 0.78 13.41
CA ASP A 108 13.22 -0.16 13.92
C ASP A 108 12.21 -0.61 12.84
N ALA A 109 12.63 -0.50 11.57
CA ALA A 109 11.96 -0.95 10.35
C ALA A 109 10.74 -0.15 9.90
N GLU A 110 10.33 0.92 10.61
CA GLU A 110 9.29 1.81 10.11
C GLU A 110 9.76 2.54 8.85
N LYS A 111 8.87 2.61 7.86
CA LYS A 111 9.17 3.22 6.56
C LYS A 111 8.70 4.66 6.52
N TRP A 112 9.55 5.50 5.95
CA TRP A 112 9.28 6.91 5.73
C TRP A 112 9.37 7.22 4.25
N GLU A 113 8.37 7.94 3.73
CA GLU A 113 8.42 8.55 2.40
C GLU A 113 8.48 10.08 2.49
N ILE A 114 9.29 10.69 1.64
CA ILE A 114 9.17 12.12 1.33
C ILE A 114 8.71 12.22 -0.11
N TYR A 115 7.57 12.89 -0.34
CA TYR A 115 6.92 12.83 -1.65
C TYR A 115 6.11 14.07 -1.99
N THR A 116 5.83 14.25 -3.28
CA THR A 116 4.78 15.16 -3.76
C THR A 116 3.77 14.41 -4.64
N VAL A 117 2.53 14.91 -4.71
CA VAL A 117 1.50 14.40 -5.64
C VAL A 117 1.56 15.21 -6.92
N LEU A 118 1.79 14.54 -8.05
CA LEU A 118 1.82 15.16 -9.37
C LEU A 118 0.44 15.13 -10.04
N ALA A 119 -0.26 14.00 -9.92
CA ALA A 119 -1.58 13.81 -10.48
C ALA A 119 -2.35 12.71 -9.73
N ASP A 120 -3.67 12.79 -9.77
CA ASP A 120 -4.52 11.67 -9.35
C ASP A 120 -4.49 10.53 -10.38
N SER A 121 -4.54 9.29 -9.90
CA SER A 121 -4.68 8.08 -10.70
C SER A 121 -5.96 7.34 -10.33
N GLU A 122 -6.63 6.77 -11.32
CA GLU A 122 -7.80 5.90 -11.14
C GLU A 122 -7.40 4.43 -10.92
N THR A 123 -6.17 4.06 -11.30
CA THR A 123 -5.62 2.71 -11.10
C THR A 123 -4.74 2.67 -9.85
N PHE A 124 -4.79 1.53 -9.15
CA PHE A 124 -3.89 1.27 -8.04
C PHE A 124 -2.48 0.96 -8.57
N GLY A 125 -1.50 1.77 -8.21
CA GLY A 125 -0.11 1.62 -8.62
C GLY A 125 0.64 0.55 -7.85
N THR A 126 1.65 -0.03 -8.48
CA THR A 126 2.56 -1.01 -7.86
C THR A 126 3.49 -0.29 -6.89
N THR A 127 3.27 -0.49 -5.59
CA THR A 127 4.30 -0.21 -4.59
C THR A 127 5.36 -1.32 -4.72
N PRO A 128 6.68 -1.08 -4.60
CA PRO A 128 7.63 -2.19 -4.52
C PRO A 128 7.20 -3.11 -3.38
N GLU A 129 7.52 -4.41 -3.48
CA GLU A 129 7.34 -5.43 -2.44
C GLU A 129 8.15 -5.06 -1.19
N LEU A 130 7.66 -4.06 -0.47
CA LEU A 130 8.23 -3.49 0.74
C LEU A 130 7.27 -3.72 1.91
N LEU A 131 6.01 -4.06 1.63
CA LEU A 131 5.02 -4.50 2.60
C LEU A 131 4.94 -6.02 2.46
N GLY A 132 5.31 -6.74 3.52
CA GLY A 132 5.64 -8.16 3.49
C GLY A 132 4.61 -9.08 2.82
N GLN A 133 5.16 -10.12 2.21
CA GLN A 133 4.50 -11.24 1.55
C GLN A 133 3.57 -11.98 2.53
N GLY A 134 2.26 -11.84 2.30
CA GLY A 134 1.28 -12.87 2.63
C GLY A 134 1.01 -13.65 1.35
N GLU A 135 1.64 -14.80 1.22
CA GLU A 135 1.60 -15.69 0.06
C GLU A 135 0.15 -16.13 -0.24
N ALA A 136 -0.57 -15.35 -1.04
CA ALA A 136 -1.80 -15.79 -1.67
C ALA A 136 -1.42 -16.65 -2.87
N CYS A 137 -1.36 -17.97 -2.64
CA CYS A 137 -1.26 -18.95 -3.70
C CYS A 137 -2.31 -18.64 -4.78
N ALA A 138 -1.83 -18.33 -5.99
CA ALA A 138 -2.67 -18.30 -7.18
C ALA A 138 -3.22 -19.72 -7.40
N CYS A 139 -4.47 -19.96 -7.05
CA CYS A 139 -5.23 -21.04 -7.63
C CYS A 139 -5.64 -20.61 -9.04
N ASP A 140 -4.85 -21.02 -10.04
CA ASP A 140 -5.31 -21.05 -11.43
C ASP A 140 -6.60 -21.87 -11.47
N HIS A 141 -7.72 -21.20 -11.73
CA HIS A 141 -8.91 -21.86 -12.22
C HIS A 141 -8.62 -22.34 -13.64
N ALA A 142 -8.09 -23.55 -13.76
CA ALA A 142 -8.18 -24.29 -15.00
C ALA A 142 -9.67 -24.66 -15.20
N GLU A 143 -10.33 -23.95 -16.10
CA GLU A 143 -11.63 -24.34 -16.64
C GLU A 143 -11.49 -25.76 -17.22
N ALA A 144 -12.18 -26.72 -16.61
CA ALA A 144 -12.31 -28.05 -17.18
C ALA A 144 -13.33 -27.97 -18.33
N ILE A 145 -12.83 -28.06 -19.56
CA ILE A 145 -13.66 -28.29 -20.74
C ILE A 145 -14.26 -29.69 -20.61
N ASP A 146 -15.58 -29.73 -20.55
CA ASP A 146 -16.39 -30.94 -20.54
C ASP A 146 -16.38 -31.59 -21.93
N THR A 147 -15.84 -32.81 -22.01
CA THR A 147 -16.10 -33.71 -23.14
C THR A 147 -16.41 -35.11 -22.61
N ASP A 148 -17.70 -35.43 -22.72
CA ASP A 148 -18.35 -36.74 -22.58
C ASP A 148 -17.67 -37.85 -23.39
N ASP A 149 -17.35 -39.00 -22.77
CA ASP A 149 -17.63 -40.34 -23.30
C ASP A 149 -17.37 -41.48 -22.27
N SER A 150 -18.43 -42.24 -22.00
CA SER A 150 -18.52 -43.68 -21.69
C SER A 150 -17.55 -44.41 -20.72
N ALA A 151 -18.15 -44.89 -19.62
CA ALA A 151 -17.98 -46.19 -18.97
C ALA A 151 -16.63 -46.94 -19.10
N HIS A 152 -15.87 -47.01 -17.99
CA HIS A 152 -15.35 -48.23 -17.35
C HIS A 152 -14.57 -47.84 -16.08
N GLY A 153 -14.76 -48.60 -15.00
CA GLY A 153 -14.24 -48.26 -13.68
C GLY A 153 -12.72 -48.32 -13.54
N ALA A 154 -12.15 -47.32 -12.88
CA ALA A 154 -10.95 -47.38 -12.05
C ALA A 154 -10.82 -46.05 -11.26
N ARG A 155 -10.59 -46.11 -9.94
CA ARG A 155 -10.24 -44.93 -9.13
C ARG A 155 -8.82 -44.48 -9.47
N PRO A 156 -8.54 -43.17 -9.61
CA PRO A 156 -7.21 -42.64 -9.38
C PRO A 156 -7.12 -41.87 -8.06
N ALA A 157 -5.87 -41.75 -7.62
CA ALA A 157 -5.41 -41.53 -6.27
C ALA A 157 -5.52 -40.08 -5.77
N GLU A 158 -5.61 -39.94 -4.45
CA GLU A 158 -5.41 -38.69 -3.71
C GLU A 158 -4.02 -38.12 -4.04
N ALA A 159 -3.99 -36.96 -4.67
CA ALA A 159 -2.79 -36.15 -4.80
C ALA A 159 -2.64 -35.31 -3.53
N THR A 160 -1.78 -35.75 -2.60
CA THR A 160 -1.28 -34.91 -1.51
C THR A 160 -0.17 -34.00 -2.05
N PRO A 161 -0.31 -32.66 -2.05
CA PRO A 161 0.81 -31.78 -2.34
C PRO A 161 1.67 -31.65 -1.08
N SER A 162 2.78 -32.39 -1.09
CA SER A 162 3.92 -32.17 -0.20
C SER A 162 4.73 -31.00 -0.72
N CYS A 163 4.74 -29.86 -0.03
CA CYS A 163 5.80 -28.86 -0.15
C CYS A 163 5.79 -27.89 1.05
N CYS A 164 6.63 -28.16 2.05
CA CYS A 164 7.21 -27.16 2.95
C CYS A 164 8.53 -27.73 3.50
N ALA A 165 9.61 -27.48 2.76
CA ALA A 165 10.97 -27.53 3.29
C ALA A 165 11.61 -26.16 3.04
N THR A 166 12.04 -25.58 4.15
CA THR A 166 12.60 -24.25 4.40
C THR A 166 13.63 -23.74 3.37
N ARG A 167 13.55 -22.44 3.06
CA ARG A 167 14.64 -21.47 3.26
C ARG A 167 14.13 -20.05 3.22
#